data_AF-A0A6V7LFI3-F1
#
_entry.id   AF-A0A6V7LFI3-F1
#
_cell.length_a   1.000
_cell.length_b   1.000
_cell.length_c   1.000
_cell.angle_alpha   90.00
_cell.angle_beta   90.00
_cell.angle_gamma   90.00
#
_symmetry.space_group_name_H-M   'P 1'
#
loop_
_entity.id
_entity.type
_entity.pdbx_description
1 polymer ?
#
loop_
_entity_poly.entity_id
_entity_poly.type
_entity_poly.pdbx_seq_one_letter_code
_entity_poly.pdbx_strand_id
1 'polypeptide(L)' 'YWMLSKTGEIRRDESCLDYSGTDVILYPCHGSKGNQQWIYNPQ' A
#
# COMPACT_ATOMS: atom_id res chain seq x y z
N TYR A 1 -6.56 -9.74 -8.23
CA TYR A 1 -7.33 -9.23 -7.09
C TYR A 1 -6.43 -8.33 -6.23
N TRP A 2 -6.99 -7.53 -5.33
CA TRP A 2 -6.27 -6.61 -4.44
C TRP A 2 -6.93 -6.62 -3.06
N MET A 3 -6.16 -6.38 -2.01
CA MET A 3 -6.65 -6.32 -0.63
C MET A 3 -6.23 -5.01 0.02
N LEU A 4 -7.11 -4.40 0.81
CA LEU A 4 -6.75 -3.32 1.74
C LEU A 4 -6.60 -3.92 3.13
N SER A 5 -5.39 -3.91 3.69
CA SER A 5 -5.13 -4.45 5.02
C SER A 5 -5.66 -3.52 6.12
N LYS A 6 -5.84 -4.05 7.34
CA LYS A 6 -6.22 -3.25 8.52
C LYS A 6 -5.22 -2.13 8.84
N THR A 7 -3.97 -2.29 8.44
CA THR A 7 -2.88 -1.32 8.62
C THR A 7 -2.81 -0.28 7.50
N GLY A 8 -3.69 -0.38 6.50
CA GLY A 8 -3.77 0.57 5.38
C GLY A 8 -2.90 0.20 4.18
N GLU A 9 -2.40 -1.04 4.06
CA GLU A 9 -1.62 -1.43 2.88
C GLU A 9 -2.57 -1.93 1.77
N ILE A 10 -2.41 -1.41 0.55
CA ILE A 10 -3.05 -1.99 -0.64
C ILE A 10 -2.09 -3.04 -1.19
N ARG A 11 -2.46 -4.33 -1.13
CA ARG A 11 -1.52 -5.44 -1.39
C ARG A 11 -2.06 -6.53 -2.31
N ARG A 12 -1.11 -7.23 -2.93
CA ARG A 12 -1.29 -8.50 -3.63
C ARG A 12 -0.08 -9.38 -3.31
N ASP A 13 -0.34 -10.55 -2.76
CA ASP A 13 0.70 -11.45 -2.23
C ASP A 13 1.63 -10.69 -1.26
N GLU A 14 2.95 -10.73 -1.47
CA GLU A 14 3.96 -10.04 -0.64
C GLU A 14 4.29 -8.61 -1.13
N SER A 15 3.57 -8.11 -2.14
CA SER A 15 3.79 -6.78 -2.73
C SER A 15 2.73 -5.77 -2.30
N CYS A 16 3.19 -4.57 -1.93
CA CYS A 16 2.37 -3.45 -1.49
C CYS A 16 2.46 -2.30 -2.50
N LEU A 17 1.36 -1.58 -2.65
CA LEU A 17 1.32 -0.31 -3.36
C LEU A 17 2.15 0.71 -2.57
N ASP A 18 3.14 1.30 -3.22
CA ASP A 18 4.17 2.15 -2.61
C ASP A 18 4.32 3.43 -3.43
N TYR A 19 4.28 4.60 -2.78
CA TYR A 19 4.58 5.87 -3.42
C TYR A 19 6.05 6.25 -3.23
N SER A 20 6.83 6.23 -4.31
CA SER A 20 8.28 6.50 -4.28
C SER A 20 8.65 7.99 -4.08
N GLY A 21 7.65 8.87 -4.02
CA GLY A 21 7.83 10.33 -4.12
C GLY A 21 7.68 10.87 -5.55
N THR A 22 7.67 9.99 -6.56
CA THR A 22 7.38 10.35 -7.96
C THR A 22 6.25 9.51 -8.52
N ASP A 23 6.35 8.19 -8.37
CA ASP A 23 5.49 7.21 -9.00
C ASP A 23 4.85 6.29 -7.97
N VAL A 24 3.74 5.66 -8.35
CA VAL A 24 3.12 4.59 -7.58
C VAL A 24 3.60 3.26 -8.16
N ILE A 25 4.34 2.50 -7.36
CA ILE A 25 4.96 1.24 -7.76
C ILE A 25 4.47 0.10 -6.86
N LEU A 26 4.83 -1.14 -7.23
CA LEU A 26 4.75 -2.28 -6.34
C LEU A 26 6.12 -2.53 -5.72
N TYR A 27 6.18 -2.55 -4.41
CA TYR A 27 7.39 -2.80 -3.64
C TYR A 27 7.10 -3.84 -2.55
N PRO A 28 8.09 -4.63 -2.08
CA PRO A 28 7.88 -5.56 -0.98
C PRO A 28 7.23 -4.88 0.23
N CYS A 29 6.19 -5.51 0.77
CA CYS A 29 5.53 -5.03 1.97
C CYS A 29 6.50 -5.03 3.16
N HIS A 30 6.74 -3.88 3.78
CA HIS A 30 7.66 -3.78 4.93
C HIS A 30 6.94 -3.53 6.27
N GLY A 31 5.61 -3.33 6.27
CA GLY A 31 4.80 -3.23 7.49
C GLY A 31 5.09 -2.01 8.38
N SER A 32 5.94 -1.08 7.92
CA SER A 32 6.35 0.11 8.70
C SER A 32 5.50 1.35 8.40
N LYS A 33 4.37 1.18 7.68
CA LYS A 33 3.49 2.25 7.19
C LYS A 33 4.22 3.21 6.24
N GLY A 34 3.95 4.53 6.32
CA GLY A 34 4.61 5.54 5.49
C GLY A 34 4.08 5.56 4.07
N ASN A 35 4.99 5.48 3.09
CA ASN A 35 4.70 5.45 1.66
C ASN A 35 3.88 4.22 1.21
N GLN A 36 3.72 3.20 2.07
CA GLN A 36 2.85 2.04 1.83
C GLN A 36 1.51 2.10 2.59
N GLN A 37 1.19 3.23 3.25
CA GLN A 37 -0.07 3.40 3.98
C GLN A 37 -1.07 4.27 3.20
N TRP A 38 -2.26 3.74 2.98
CA TRP A 38 -3.34 4.33 2.22
C TRP A 38 -4.62 4.38 3.07
N ILE A 39 -5.38 5.46 2.90
CA ILE A 39 -6.67 5.65 3.57
C ILE A 39 -7.74 5.70 2.47
N TYR A 40 -8.68 4.76 2.53
CA TYR A 40 -9.84 4.80 1.65
C TYR A 40 -10.91 5.71 2.27
N ASN A 41 -11.26 6.79 1.57
CA ASN A 41 -12.39 7.64 1.91
C ASN A 41 -13.55 7.37 0.92
N PRO A 42 -14.68 6.80 1.39
CA PRO A 42 -15.82 6.49 0.52
C PRO A 42 -16.76 7.68 0.28
N GLN A 43 -16.50 8.84 0.89
CA GLN A 43 -17.31 10.07 0.68
C GLN A 43 -17.28 10.55 -0.76
#